data_AF-A0A3B0T0L0-F1
#
_entry.id   AF-A0A3B0T0L0-F1
#
_cell.length_a   1.000
_cell.length_b   1.000
_cell.length_c   1.000
_cell.angle_alpha   90.00
_cell.angle_beta   90.00
_cell.angle_gamma   90.00
#
_symmetry.space_group_name_H-M   'P 1'
#
loop_
_entity.id
_entity.type
_entity.pdbx_description
1 polymer ?
#
loop_
_entity_poly.entity_id
_entity_poly.type
_entity_poly.pdbx_seq_one_letter_code
_entity_poly.pdbx_strand_id
1 'polypeptide(L)'
;MRADRPLDYSLEILRLDIENFKKAANLRCNLLFDRGFADNAGFLDLMGLTKPKGLDEACCNMRYNGPIFVAPLWREIYQMDSDRIQDWEEAKATHIAVCAAWKQYGYDFVELPKADVGERENFVRQRMA
;
A
#
# COMPACT_ATOMS: atom_id res chain seq x y z
N MET A 1 -5.39 -6.37 17.63
CA MET A 1 -4.18 -5.53 17.52
C MET A 1 -4.31 -4.40 16.48
N ARG A 2 -4.70 -4.66 15.22
CA ARG A 2 -5.03 -3.60 14.23
C ARG A 2 -6.46 -3.04 14.38
N ALA A 3 -7.45 -3.90 14.66
CA ALA A 3 -8.85 -3.49 14.79
C ALA A 3 -9.18 -2.83 16.13
N ASP A 4 -8.48 -3.19 17.21
CA ASP A 4 -8.81 -2.70 18.56
C ASP A 4 -8.36 -1.26 18.81
N ARG A 5 -7.25 -0.85 18.18
CA ARG A 5 -6.65 0.48 18.29
C ARG A 5 -6.08 0.94 16.94
N PRO A 6 -6.95 1.17 15.94
CA PRO A 6 -6.53 1.44 14.56
C PRO A 6 -5.69 2.71 14.41
N LEU A 7 -5.95 3.74 15.22
CA LEU A 7 -5.17 4.97 15.20
C LEU A 7 -3.76 4.78 15.75
N ASP A 8 -3.62 4.14 16.93
CA ASP A 8 -2.30 3.85 17.52
C ASP A 8 -1.46 2.98 16.58
N TYR A 9 -2.10 1.96 16.00
CA TYR A 9 -1.48 1.12 14.97
C TYR A 9 -1.01 1.96 13.77
N SER A 10 -1.87 2.83 13.24
CA SER A 10 -1.53 3.72 12.12
C SER A 10 -0.35 4.64 12.45
N LEU A 11 -0.25 5.15 13.67
CA LEU A 11 0.85 6.04 14.07
C LEU A 11 2.18 5.29 14.15
N GLU A 12 2.17 4.05 14.65
CA GLU A 12 3.38 3.21 14.66
C GLU A 12 3.83 2.81 13.25
N ILE A 13 2.88 2.46 12.37
CA ILE A 13 3.18 2.18 10.96
C ILE A 13 3.78 3.42 10.29
N LEU A 14 3.17 4.60 10.49
CA LEU A 14 3.70 5.86 9.94
C LEU A 14 5.14 6.13 10.42
N ARG A 15 5.42 5.92 11.71
CA ARG A 15 6.77 6.11 12.26
C ARG A 15 7.78 5.18 11.57
N LEU A 16 7.45 3.90 11.45
CA LEU A 16 8.30 2.90 10.80
C LEU A 16 8.51 3.21 9.31
N ASP A 17 7.45 3.58 8.59
CA ASP A 17 7.53 3.91 7.17
C ASP A 17 8.39 5.15 6.91
N ILE A 18 8.28 6.18 7.76
CA ILE A 18 9.14 7.38 7.68
C ILE A 18 10.61 7.00 7.89
N GLU A 19 10.91 6.14 8.87
CA GLU A 19 12.27 5.66 9.12
C GLU A 19 12.81 4.87 7.93
N ASN A 20 12.01 3.97 7.36
CA ASN A 20 12.39 3.16 6.19
C ASN A 20 12.62 4.04 4.96
N PHE A 21 11.74 5.01 4.70
CA PHE A 21 11.88 5.94 3.57
C PHE A 21 13.15 6.80 3.69
N LYS A 22 13.46 7.32 4.89
CA LYS A 22 14.68 8.10 5.12
C LYS A 22 15.95 7.27 4.96
N LYS A 23 15.94 6.00 5.39
CA LYS A 23 17.07 5.08 5.15
C LYS A 23 17.25 4.82 3.66
N ALA A 24 16.15 4.55 2.95
CA ALA A 24 16.12 4.31 1.52
C ALA A 24 16.68 5.47 0.69
N ALA A 25 16.44 6.72 1.10
CA ALA A 25 16.94 7.92 0.41
C ALA A 25 18.47 7.98 0.27
N ASN A 26 19.21 7.22 1.08
CA ASN A 26 20.68 7.18 1.02
C ASN A 26 21.21 6.03 0.13
N LEU A 27 20.33 5.15 -0.36
CA LEU A 27 20.72 4.03 -1.21
C LEU A 27 20.73 4.45 -2.67
N ARG A 28 21.73 3.98 -3.42
CA ARG A 28 21.87 4.23 -4.87
C ARG A 28 21.51 2.98 -5.67
N CYS A 29 20.30 2.47 -5.46
CA CYS A 29 19.76 1.34 -6.19
C CYS A 29 18.25 1.49 -6.38
N ASN A 30 17.69 0.68 -7.27
CA ASN A 30 16.24 0.58 -7.41
C ASN A 30 15.67 -0.12 -6.17
N LEU A 31 14.69 0.50 -5.53
CA LEU A 31 14.04 -0.01 -4.33
C LEU A 31 12.57 -0.30 -4.61
N LEU A 32 12.09 -1.40 -4.07
CA LEU A 32 10.67 -1.72 -3.98
C LEU A 32 10.23 -1.56 -2.53
N PHE A 33 9.17 -0.81 -2.33
CA PHE A 33 8.48 -0.71 -1.05
C PHE A 33 7.26 -1.62 -1.10
N ASP A 34 7.15 -2.52 -0.13
CA ASP A 34 5.90 -3.24 0.11
C ASP A 34 5.00 -2.31 0.94
N ARG A 35 4.04 -1.68 0.25
CA ARG A 35 3.15 -0.60 0.73
C ARG A 35 3.85 0.75 0.91
N GLY A 36 3.06 1.78 1.15
CA GLY A 36 3.55 3.13 1.47
C GLY A 36 2.57 3.96 2.28
N PHE A 37 2.89 5.25 2.48
CA PHE A 37 2.08 6.15 3.33
C PHE A 37 0.59 6.18 2.94
N ALA A 38 0.30 6.15 1.64
CA ALA A 38 -1.08 6.16 1.14
C ALA A 38 -1.87 4.87 1.44
N ASP A 39 -1.21 3.71 1.63
CA ASP A 39 -1.87 2.50 2.13
C ASP A 39 -2.41 2.74 3.55
N ASN A 40 -1.63 3.38 4.41
CA ASN A 40 -2.03 3.70 5.77
C ASN A 40 -3.19 4.73 5.79
N ALA A 41 -3.14 5.70 4.89
CA ALA A 41 -4.25 6.64 4.69
C ALA A 41 -5.55 5.93 4.28
N GLY A 42 -5.48 5.03 3.29
CA GLY A 42 -6.61 4.23 2.85
C GLY A 42 -7.14 3.30 3.94
N PHE A 43 -6.27 2.78 4.80
CA PHE A 43 -6.69 2.02 5.98
C PHE A 43 -7.52 2.87 6.96
N LEU A 44 -7.08 4.09 7.28
CA LEU A 44 -7.85 4.97 8.16
C LEU A 44 -9.18 5.39 7.52
N ASP A 45 -9.20 5.63 6.20
CA ASP A 45 -10.43 5.92 5.48
C ASP A 45 -11.42 4.75 5.52
N LEU A 46 -10.94 3.51 5.36
CA LEU A 46 -11.75 2.31 5.53
C LEU A 46 -12.35 2.20 6.95
N MET A 47 -11.59 2.61 7.97
CA MET A 47 -12.05 2.61 9.36
C MET A 47 -12.95 3.80 9.70
N GLY A 48 -13.16 4.75 8.77
CA GLY A 48 -13.94 5.97 9.02
C GLY A 48 -13.25 6.94 10.00
N LEU A 49 -11.92 6.91 10.07
CA LEU A 49 -11.14 7.69 11.02
C LEU A 49 -10.45 8.87 10.34
N THR A 50 -10.35 9.99 11.08
CA THR A 50 -9.61 11.15 10.63
C THR A 50 -8.11 10.85 10.53
N LYS A 51 -7.51 11.15 9.38
CA LYS A 51 -6.07 11.01 9.16
C LYS A 51 -5.28 11.98 10.05
N PRO A 52 -4.25 11.50 10.79
CA PRO A 52 -3.34 12.38 11.51
C PRO A 52 -2.65 13.35 10.54
N LYS A 53 -2.44 14.59 10.98
CA LYS A 53 -1.74 15.61 10.18
C LYS A 53 -0.38 15.13 9.67
N GLY A 54 0.38 14.43 10.51
CA GLY A 54 1.69 13.89 10.10
C GLY A 54 1.62 12.83 9.00
N LEU A 55 0.52 12.07 8.89
CA LEU A 55 0.32 11.11 7.80
C LEU A 55 0.07 11.83 6.47
N ASP A 56 -0.80 12.83 6.50
CA ASP A 56 -1.12 13.64 5.32
C ASP A 56 0.12 14.40 4.80
N GLU A 57 0.90 14.98 5.72
CA GLU A 57 2.18 15.63 5.41
C GLU A 57 3.20 14.64 4.82
N ALA A 58 3.28 13.41 5.32
CA ALA A 58 4.17 12.39 4.77
C ALA A 58 3.75 12.03 3.33
N CYS A 59 2.46 11.79 3.08
CA CYS A 59 1.95 11.50 1.74
C CYS A 59 2.21 12.65 0.74
N CYS A 60 2.14 13.91 1.19
CA CYS A 60 2.35 15.07 0.33
C CYS A 60 3.84 15.36 0.05
N ASN A 61 4.73 15.12 1.03
CA ASN A 61 6.12 15.59 0.94
C ASN A 61 7.14 14.48 0.70
N MET A 62 6.87 13.24 1.11
CA MET A 62 7.79 12.10 0.98
C MET A 62 7.33 11.21 -0.18
N ARG A 63 7.63 11.68 -1.40
CA ARG A 63 7.06 11.13 -2.64
C ARG A 63 7.83 9.93 -3.16
N TYR A 64 7.11 8.87 -3.51
CA TYR A 64 7.62 7.76 -4.32
C TYR A 64 7.72 8.16 -5.79
N ASN A 65 8.81 7.77 -6.48
CA ASN A 65 9.00 8.04 -7.91
C ASN A 65 8.10 7.21 -8.82
N GLY A 66 7.66 6.04 -8.35
CA GLY A 66 6.90 5.09 -9.13
C GLY A 66 7.76 4.26 -10.11
N PRO A 67 7.12 3.36 -10.89
CA PRO A 67 5.67 3.14 -10.95
C PRO A 67 5.08 2.57 -9.64
N ILE A 68 3.81 2.89 -9.35
CA ILE A 68 3.05 2.28 -8.25
C ILE A 68 2.34 1.05 -8.78
N PHE A 69 2.73 -0.12 -8.33
CA PHE A 69 2.09 -1.37 -8.73
C PHE A 69 0.93 -1.71 -7.80
N VAL A 70 -0.17 -2.20 -8.38
CA VAL A 70 -1.31 -2.70 -7.61
C VAL A 70 -1.69 -4.10 -8.06
N ALA A 71 -1.88 -5.02 -7.11
CA ALA A 71 -2.47 -6.31 -7.42
C ALA A 71 -3.99 -6.13 -7.58
N PRO A 72 -4.58 -6.45 -8.75
CA PRO A 72 -6.02 -6.34 -8.94
C PRO A 72 -6.76 -7.36 -8.07
N LEU A 73 -8.02 -7.07 -7.74
CA LEU A 73 -8.91 -8.06 -7.10
C LEU A 73 -9.02 -9.31 -7.97
N TRP A 74 -8.68 -10.46 -7.38
CA TRP A 74 -8.60 -11.73 -8.09
C TRP A 74 -9.34 -12.83 -7.32
N ARG A 75 -10.64 -12.99 -7.61
CA ARG A 75 -11.53 -13.89 -6.87
C ARG A 75 -11.12 -15.35 -7.00
N GLU A 76 -10.64 -15.72 -8.18
CA GLU A 76 -10.31 -17.08 -8.56
C GLU A 76 -9.15 -17.68 -7.75
N ILE A 77 -8.27 -16.83 -7.20
CA ILE A 77 -7.18 -17.26 -6.31
C ILE A 77 -7.33 -16.74 -4.87
N TYR A 78 -8.45 -16.07 -4.57
CA TYR A 78 -8.66 -15.51 -3.24
C TYR A 78 -9.10 -16.61 -2.29
N GLN A 79 -8.26 -16.87 -1.31
CA GLN A 79 -8.54 -17.76 -0.20
C GLN A 79 -8.04 -17.11 1.09
N MET A 80 -8.77 -17.37 2.17
CA MET A 80 -8.34 -17.01 3.52
C MET A 80 -7.35 -18.04 4.03
N ASP A 81 -6.40 -17.60 4.83
CA ASP A 81 -5.43 -18.43 5.53
C ASP A 81 -5.03 -17.76 6.87
N SER A 82 -3.98 -18.23 7.53
CA SER A 82 -3.52 -17.65 8.80
C SER A 82 -3.11 -16.19 8.70
N ASP A 83 -2.73 -15.74 7.50
CA ASP A 83 -2.24 -14.39 7.23
C ASP A 83 -3.33 -13.54 6.54
N ARG A 84 -4.12 -14.15 5.65
CA ARG A 84 -5.25 -13.54 4.94
C ARG A 84 -6.55 -13.81 5.68
N ILE A 85 -6.81 -13.00 6.69
CA ILE A 85 -7.96 -13.18 7.59
C ILE A 85 -9.23 -12.43 7.16
N GLN A 86 -9.16 -11.59 6.13
CA GLN A 86 -10.31 -10.83 5.63
C GLN A 86 -11.17 -11.72 4.75
N ASP A 87 -12.49 -11.58 4.81
CA ASP A 87 -13.34 -12.16 3.78
C ASP A 87 -13.22 -11.40 2.46
N TRP A 88 -13.87 -11.91 1.40
CA TRP A 88 -13.79 -11.30 0.09
C TRP A 88 -14.34 -9.86 0.03
N GLU A 89 -15.43 -9.57 0.73
CA GLU A 89 -16.02 -8.23 0.71
C GLU A 89 -15.16 -7.25 1.53
N GLU A 90 -14.59 -7.69 2.64
CA GLU A 90 -13.61 -6.92 3.42
C GLU A 90 -12.34 -6.63 2.62
N ALA A 91 -11.82 -7.61 1.88
CA ALA A 91 -10.66 -7.44 1.01
C ALA A 91 -10.96 -6.48 -0.16
N LYS A 92 -12.15 -6.59 -0.74
CA LYS A 92 -12.63 -5.67 -1.79
C LYS A 92 -12.78 -4.24 -1.26
N ALA A 93 -13.38 -4.07 -0.09
CA ALA A 93 -13.50 -2.76 0.55
C ALA A 93 -12.12 -2.15 0.85
N THR A 94 -11.18 -2.97 1.33
CA THR A 94 -9.78 -2.56 1.56
C THR A 94 -9.11 -2.12 0.26
N HIS A 95 -9.22 -2.91 -0.81
CA HIS A 95 -8.64 -2.57 -2.11
C HIS A 95 -9.19 -1.24 -2.63
N ILE A 96 -10.51 -1.03 -2.56
CA ILE A 96 -11.14 0.22 -3.00
C ILE A 96 -10.62 1.41 -2.19
N ALA A 97 -10.59 1.32 -0.86
CA ALA A 97 -10.16 2.42 0.01
C ALA A 97 -8.68 2.77 -0.21
N VAL A 98 -7.79 1.76 -0.30
CA VAL A 98 -6.37 1.96 -0.56
C VAL A 98 -6.13 2.57 -1.94
N CYS A 99 -6.76 2.05 -2.98
CA CYS A 99 -6.63 2.61 -4.33
C CYS A 99 -7.16 4.04 -4.41
N ALA A 100 -8.25 4.35 -3.69
CA ALA A 100 -8.77 5.71 -3.63
C ALA A 100 -7.78 6.67 -2.94
N ALA A 101 -7.16 6.26 -1.83
CA ALA A 101 -6.18 7.07 -1.12
C ALA A 101 -4.92 7.36 -1.97
N TRP A 102 -4.35 6.35 -2.62
CA TRP A 102 -3.22 6.55 -3.53
C TRP A 102 -3.56 7.53 -4.68
N LYS A 103 -4.75 7.41 -5.28
CA LYS A 103 -5.25 8.38 -6.28
C LYS A 103 -5.44 9.78 -5.70
N GLN A 104 -6.00 9.89 -4.49
CA GLN A 104 -6.18 11.17 -3.80
C GLN A 104 -4.85 11.91 -3.62
N TYR A 105 -3.77 11.18 -3.33
CA TYR A 105 -2.42 11.75 -3.23
C TYR A 105 -1.71 11.90 -4.58
N GLY A 106 -2.42 11.80 -5.70
CA GLY A 106 -1.91 12.12 -7.04
C GLY A 106 -1.03 11.03 -7.66
N TYR A 107 -1.25 9.77 -7.31
CA TYR A 107 -0.59 8.64 -7.95
C TYR A 107 -1.52 7.92 -8.93
N ASP A 108 -0.92 7.44 -10.02
CA ASP A 108 -1.53 6.46 -10.94
C ASP A 108 -0.98 5.06 -10.68
N PHE A 109 -1.72 4.06 -11.16
CA PHE A 109 -1.37 2.65 -10.96
C PHE A 109 -0.94 1.94 -12.23
N VAL A 110 -0.07 0.97 -12.03
CA VAL A 110 0.15 -0.13 -12.95
C VAL A 110 -0.43 -1.39 -12.31
N GLU A 111 -1.55 -1.88 -12.86
CA GLU A 111 -2.10 -3.15 -12.41
C GLU A 111 -1.17 -4.30 -12.79
N LEU A 112 -0.90 -5.19 -11.83
CA LEU A 112 -0.17 -6.43 -12.07
C LEU A 112 -1.06 -7.40 -12.87
N PRO A 113 -0.50 -8.17 -13.81
CA PRO A 113 -1.28 -9.14 -14.56
C PRO A 113 -1.81 -10.25 -13.63
N LYS A 114 -3.02 -10.74 -13.92
CA LYS A 114 -3.59 -11.94 -13.28
C LYS A 114 -2.94 -13.20 -13.88
N ALA A 115 -1.71 -13.41 -13.45
CA ALA A 115 -0.77 -14.36 -14.00
C ALA A 115 -0.02 -15.09 -12.87
N ASP A 116 0.79 -16.08 -13.23
CA ASP A 116 1.63 -16.78 -12.25
C ASP A 116 2.69 -15.85 -11.64
N VAL A 117 3.47 -16.38 -10.71
CA VAL A 117 4.49 -15.59 -10.00
C VAL A 117 5.62 -15.13 -10.94
N GLY A 118 6.07 -16.00 -11.85
CA GLY A 118 7.19 -15.70 -12.75
C GLY A 118 6.83 -14.63 -13.76
N GLU A 119 5.62 -14.69 -14.33
CA GLU A 119 5.11 -13.66 -15.23
C GLU A 119 4.97 -12.30 -14.54
N ARG A 120 4.45 -12.26 -13.30
CA ARG A 120 4.34 -11.01 -12.53
C ARG A 120 5.71 -10.43 -12.14
N GLU A 121 6.66 -11.28 -11.76
CA GLU A 121 8.04 -10.84 -11.47
C GLU A 121 8.66 -10.20 -12.72
N ASN A 122 8.58 -10.87 -13.87
CA ASN A 122 9.11 -10.36 -15.13
C ASN A 122 8.46 -9.02 -15.50
N PHE A 123 7.14 -8.90 -15.33
CA PHE A 123 6.41 -7.66 -15.57
C PHE A 123 6.91 -6.50 -14.70
N VAL A 124 7.10 -6.73 -13.40
CA VAL A 124 7.63 -5.71 -12.47
C VAL A 124 9.05 -5.30 -12.88
N ARG A 125 9.94 -6.27 -13.13
CA ARG A 125 11.34 -6.00 -13.52
C ARG A 125 11.43 -5.16 -14.79
N GLN A 126 10.64 -5.47 -15.81
CA GLN A 126 10.61 -4.71 -17.07
C GLN A 126 10.15 -3.27 -16.92
N ARG A 127 9.33 -2.97 -15.90
CA ARG A 127 8.82 -1.61 -15.61
C ARG A 127 9.66 -0.82 -14.62
N MET A 128 10.68 -1.45 -14.04
CA MET A 128 11.67 -0.84 -13.15
C MET A 128 13.03 -0.58 -13.84
N ALA A 129 13.21 -1.11 -15.05
CA ALA A 129 14.46 -1.01 -15.82
C ALA A 129 14.65 0.37 -16.46
#